data_AF-S5TFU2-F1
#
_entry.id   AF-S5TFU2-F1
#
_cell.length_a   1.000
_cell.length_b   1.000
_cell.length_c   1.000
_cell.angle_alpha   90.00
_cell.angle_beta   90.00
_cell.angle_gamma   90.00
#
_symmetry.space_group_name_H-M   'P 1'
#
loop_
_entity.id
_entity.type
_entity.pdbx_description
1 polymer ?
#
loop_
_entity_poly.entity_id
_entity_poly.type
_entity_poly.pdbx_seq_one_letter_code
_entity_poly.pdbx_strand_id
1 'polypeptide(L)'
;MSFMVQLAKFDSRLQRGLDNAFALVFGGRVVPAEIEELLKQQAMDNLTATDDDHLIAPNVYTVGVSSRDLENLSQDQGLPARFAEQMTRFTRNQGWELAGEPVVRIAEESGLRTGQLRVSSYISPDPELVSGFDAIETDPEPAASPRDSAAATSLEPEEAEVTEIFNREGSTSSQSATMTPVVSLLLQDGSSRTHHLQEGSTIIGRSNAADFRLPDTGVSRQHAEITWDGRDAVLVDLESTNGTTVNQTPIDNWLLGDGDVITIGHSNIEVRIYTPDNV
;
A
#
# COMPACT_ATOMS: atom_id res chain seq x y z
N MET A 1 -34.07 15.07 -6.26
CA MET A 1 -32.78 14.98 -5.54
C MET A 1 -31.66 14.99 -6.57
N SER A 2 -31.30 16.19 -7.04
CA SER A 2 -30.53 16.42 -8.27
C SER A 2 -29.55 17.58 -8.07
N PHE A 3 -28.65 17.45 -7.09
CA PHE A 3 -27.60 18.45 -6.84
C PHE A 3 -26.21 17.86 -6.53
N MET A 4 -26.05 16.53 -6.40
CA MET A 4 -24.75 15.88 -6.19
C MET A 4 -24.17 15.17 -7.42
N VAL A 5 -24.96 14.91 -8.48
CA VAL A 5 -24.47 14.28 -9.72
C VAL A 5 -23.83 15.30 -10.70
N GLN A 6 -23.99 16.60 -10.44
CA GLN A 6 -23.44 17.67 -11.30
C GLN A 6 -22.07 18.20 -10.87
N LEU A 7 -21.53 17.80 -9.71
CA LEU A 7 -20.18 18.16 -9.31
C LEU A 7 -19.11 17.21 -9.90
N ALA A 8 -19.45 15.95 -10.19
CA ALA A 8 -18.52 14.98 -10.79
C ALA A 8 -18.19 15.23 -12.28
N LYS A 9 -18.88 16.17 -12.95
CA LYS A 9 -18.67 16.48 -14.38
C LYS A 9 -17.93 17.79 -14.63
N PHE A 10 -17.54 18.53 -13.58
CA PHE A 10 -16.89 19.82 -13.76
C PHE A 10 -15.35 19.76 -13.75
N ASP A 11 -14.75 18.62 -13.37
CA ASP A 11 -13.29 18.53 -13.23
C ASP A 11 -12.53 17.96 -14.46
N SER A 12 -13.23 17.28 -15.38
CA SER A 12 -12.60 16.70 -16.58
C SER A 12 -12.04 17.74 -17.59
N ARG A 13 -12.16 19.05 -17.30
CA ARG A 13 -11.57 20.14 -18.10
C ARG A 13 -10.38 20.82 -17.44
N LEU A 14 -10.15 20.62 -16.15
CA LEU A 14 -8.92 21.02 -15.46
C LEU A 14 -7.84 19.92 -15.59
N GLN A 15 -8.27 18.68 -15.78
CA GLN A 15 -7.41 17.49 -15.77
C GLN A 15 -6.38 17.42 -16.91
N ARG A 16 -6.65 17.99 -18.09
CA ARG A 16 -5.64 18.04 -19.18
C ARG A 16 -4.51 19.05 -18.96
N GLY A 17 -4.60 19.85 -17.90
CA GLY A 17 -3.63 20.90 -17.58
C GLY A 17 -2.46 20.44 -16.69
N LEU A 18 -2.59 19.27 -16.02
CA LEU A 18 -1.62 18.78 -15.03
C LEU A 18 -0.81 17.57 -15.49
N ASP A 19 -1.19 16.92 -16.61
CA ASP A 19 -0.49 15.78 -17.22
C ASP A 19 1.01 16.03 -17.57
N ASN A 20 1.51 17.26 -17.44
CA ASN A 20 2.86 17.68 -17.82
C ASN A 20 3.65 18.43 -16.72
N ALA A 21 3.06 18.69 -15.55
CA ALA A 21 3.59 19.72 -14.65
C ALA A 21 4.72 19.27 -13.70
N PHE A 22 4.77 17.99 -13.31
CA PHE A 22 5.72 17.56 -12.27
C PHE A 22 7.04 17.00 -12.81
N ALA A 23 7.03 16.32 -13.95
CA ALA A 23 8.25 15.83 -14.59
C ALA A 23 9.28 16.93 -14.91
N LEU A 24 8.82 18.16 -15.21
CA LEU A 24 9.72 19.29 -15.50
C LEU A 24 10.54 19.75 -14.29
N VAL A 25 10.07 19.51 -13.06
CA VAL A 25 10.74 19.96 -11.82
C VAL A 25 11.81 18.97 -11.36
N PHE A 26 11.72 17.68 -11.71
CA PHE A 26 12.64 16.62 -11.28
C PHE A 26 13.53 16.04 -12.40
N GLY A 27 13.82 16.85 -13.41
CA GLY A 27 14.74 16.46 -14.49
C GLY A 27 14.15 15.47 -15.50
N GLY A 28 12.82 15.45 -15.64
CA GLY A 28 12.11 14.72 -16.68
C GLY A 28 11.94 13.23 -16.43
N ARG A 29 12.01 12.76 -15.17
CA ARG A 29 11.80 11.35 -14.78
C ARG A 29 10.51 11.20 -13.99
N VAL A 30 9.84 10.06 -14.16
CA VAL A 30 8.68 9.69 -13.34
C VAL A 30 9.15 9.37 -11.93
N VAL A 31 8.51 9.99 -10.93
CA VAL A 31 8.77 9.75 -9.51
C VAL A 31 7.66 8.87 -8.93
N PRO A 32 7.95 7.88 -8.06
CA PRO A 32 6.91 7.03 -7.47
C PRO A 32 5.74 7.80 -6.83
N ALA A 33 6.02 8.92 -6.16
CA ALA A 33 4.98 9.77 -5.57
C ALA A 33 3.99 10.34 -6.60
N GLU A 34 4.42 10.60 -7.84
CA GLU A 34 3.55 11.07 -8.92
C GLU A 34 2.60 9.96 -9.39
N ILE A 35 3.09 8.72 -9.45
CA ILE A 35 2.25 7.55 -9.76
C ILE A 35 1.20 7.35 -8.67
N GLU A 36 1.60 7.40 -7.39
CA GLU A 36 0.69 7.24 -6.26
C GLU A 36 -0.47 8.24 -6.31
N GLU A 37 -0.17 9.51 -6.55
CA GLU A 37 -1.18 10.56 -6.62
C GLU A 37 -2.14 10.33 -7.80
N LEU A 38 -1.62 9.91 -8.95
CA LEU A 38 -2.45 9.61 -10.11
C LEU A 38 -3.30 8.34 -9.92
N LEU A 39 -2.83 7.35 -9.17
CA LEU A 39 -3.63 6.18 -8.80
C LEU A 39 -4.80 6.58 -7.89
N LYS A 40 -4.56 7.42 -6.88
CA LYS A 40 -5.60 7.96 -6.00
C LYS A 40 -6.64 8.76 -6.79
N GLN A 41 -6.20 9.65 -7.67
CA GLN A 41 -7.07 10.43 -8.54
C GLN A 41 -7.90 9.51 -9.46
N GLN A 42 -7.29 8.49 -10.07
CA GLN A 42 -8.01 7.52 -10.89
C GLN A 42 -9.06 6.74 -10.09
N ALA A 43 -8.77 6.39 -8.83
CA ALA A 43 -9.74 5.74 -7.96
C ALA A 43 -10.97 6.63 -7.70
N MET A 44 -10.73 7.91 -7.38
CA MET A 44 -11.78 8.91 -7.12
C MET A 44 -12.66 9.18 -8.34
N ASP A 45 -12.05 9.29 -9.52
CA ASP A 45 -12.76 9.63 -10.76
C ASP A 45 -13.63 8.49 -11.30
N ASN A 46 -13.32 7.24 -10.93
CA ASN A 46 -13.99 6.05 -11.44
C ASN A 46 -14.81 5.32 -10.36
N LEU A 47 -15.23 6.02 -9.30
CA LEU A 47 -16.16 5.48 -8.30
C LEU A 47 -17.50 5.11 -8.94
N THR A 48 -17.98 3.90 -8.64
CA THR A 48 -19.27 3.40 -9.09
C THR A 48 -20.19 3.21 -7.88
N ALA A 49 -21.39 3.79 -7.92
CA ALA A 49 -22.38 3.57 -6.88
C ALA A 49 -23.12 2.23 -7.08
N THR A 50 -23.31 1.49 -6.00
CA THR A 50 -24.13 0.28 -5.95
C THR A 50 -25.57 0.63 -5.56
N ASP A 51 -26.50 -0.30 -5.74
CA ASP A 51 -27.92 -0.13 -5.36
C ASP A 51 -28.11 0.17 -3.85
N ASP A 52 -27.18 -0.26 -3.00
CA ASP A 52 -27.18 -0.05 -1.55
C ASP A 52 -26.46 1.24 -1.09
N ASP A 53 -26.22 2.20 -1.99
CA ASP A 53 -25.55 3.49 -1.73
C ASP A 53 -24.07 3.38 -1.30
N HIS A 54 -23.48 2.18 -1.37
CA HIS A 54 -22.04 1.97 -1.23
C HIS A 54 -21.29 2.35 -2.52
N LEU A 55 -20.13 2.99 -2.36
CA LEU A 55 -19.24 3.36 -3.45
C LEU A 55 -18.20 2.26 -3.66
N ILE A 56 -18.10 1.75 -4.88
CA ILE A 56 -17.09 0.79 -5.31
C ILE A 56 -16.00 1.53 -6.08
N ALA A 57 -14.76 1.38 -5.65
CA ALA A 57 -13.58 1.86 -6.34
C ALA A 57 -13.05 0.80 -7.34
N PRO A 58 -12.36 1.23 -8.41
CA PRO A 58 -11.60 0.29 -9.25
C PRO A 58 -10.54 -0.42 -8.43
N ASN A 59 -10.23 -1.66 -8.80
CA ASN A 59 -9.19 -2.45 -8.15
C ASN A 59 -8.05 -2.81 -9.10
N VAL A 60 -8.23 -2.78 -10.43
CA VAL A 60 -7.12 -3.00 -11.36
C VAL A 60 -6.67 -1.67 -11.97
N TYR A 61 -5.38 -1.38 -11.84
CA TYR A 61 -4.75 -0.17 -12.35
C TYR A 61 -3.57 -0.52 -13.27
N THR A 62 -3.53 0.11 -14.43
CA THR A 62 -2.41 0.01 -15.38
C THR A 62 -1.77 1.37 -15.57
N VAL A 63 -0.48 1.45 -15.24
CA VAL A 63 0.36 2.64 -15.35
C VAL A 63 1.26 2.47 -16.57
N GLY A 64 0.96 3.18 -17.65
CA GLY A 64 1.80 3.29 -18.83
C GLY A 64 2.89 4.35 -18.62
N VAL A 65 4.15 4.00 -18.87
CA VAL A 65 5.31 4.89 -18.76
C VAL A 65 6.23 4.76 -19.97
N SER A 66 7.19 5.68 -20.14
CA SER A 66 8.24 5.50 -21.16
C SER A 66 9.18 4.33 -20.83
N SER A 67 9.82 3.73 -21.83
CA SER A 67 10.76 2.62 -21.61
C SER A 67 11.91 2.98 -20.65
N ARG A 68 12.38 4.25 -20.70
CA ARG A 68 13.40 4.76 -19.77
C ARG A 68 12.89 4.85 -18.33
N ASP A 69 11.65 5.29 -18.13
CA ASP A 69 11.07 5.35 -16.79
C ASP A 69 10.78 3.95 -16.26
N LEU A 70 10.34 3.03 -17.12
CA LEU A 70 10.14 1.63 -16.75
C LEU A 70 11.44 1.00 -16.25
N GLU A 71 12.57 1.22 -16.94
CA GLU A 71 13.89 0.74 -16.53
C GLU A 71 14.34 1.35 -15.18
N ASN A 72 13.99 2.63 -14.93
CA ASN A 72 14.31 3.29 -13.68
C ASN A 72 13.45 2.79 -12.51
N LEU A 73 12.14 2.63 -12.73
CA LEU A 73 11.18 2.20 -11.72
C LEU A 73 11.38 0.71 -11.37
N SER A 74 11.71 -0.13 -12.36
CA SER A 74 11.94 -1.57 -12.15
C SER A 74 13.19 -1.90 -11.33
N GLN A 75 14.03 -0.91 -11.01
CA GLN A 75 15.11 -1.08 -10.02
C GLN A 75 14.56 -1.46 -8.63
N ASP A 76 13.33 -1.05 -8.33
CA ASP A 76 12.59 -1.51 -7.15
C ASP A 76 11.46 -2.46 -7.59
N GLN A 77 11.75 -3.76 -7.58
CA GLN A 77 10.80 -4.80 -8.01
C GLN A 77 9.54 -4.87 -7.14
N GLY A 78 9.61 -4.41 -5.88
CA GLY A 78 8.47 -4.42 -4.95
C GLY A 78 7.52 -3.24 -5.14
N LEU A 79 7.89 -2.25 -5.96
CA LEU A 79 7.14 -1.00 -6.10
C LEU A 79 5.65 -1.20 -6.46
N PRO A 80 5.27 -2.03 -7.46
CA PRO A 80 3.86 -2.20 -7.82
C PRO A 80 3.03 -2.84 -6.71
N ALA A 81 3.60 -3.81 -5.99
CA ALA A 81 2.94 -4.45 -4.85
C ALA A 81 2.68 -3.44 -3.72
N ARG A 82 3.65 -2.57 -3.42
CA ARG A 82 3.48 -1.48 -2.44
C ARG A 82 2.39 -0.50 -2.85
N PHE A 83 2.28 -0.16 -4.13
CA PHE A 83 1.16 0.66 -4.62
C PHE A 83 -0.19 -0.03 -4.43
N ALA A 84 -0.31 -1.33 -4.71
CA ALA A 84 -1.54 -2.09 -4.49
C ALA A 84 -1.96 -2.11 -3.01
N GLU A 85 -1.00 -2.31 -2.10
CA GLU A 85 -1.25 -2.23 -0.66
C GLU A 85 -1.68 -0.82 -0.24
N GLN A 86 -1.01 0.22 -0.75
CA GLN A 86 -1.38 1.62 -0.50
C GLN A 86 -2.80 1.91 -1.00
N MET A 87 -3.19 1.43 -2.19
CA MET A 87 -4.55 1.59 -2.71
C MET A 87 -5.58 0.84 -1.87
N THR A 88 -5.24 -0.36 -1.37
CA THR A 88 -6.08 -1.09 -0.42
C THR A 88 -6.34 -0.26 0.84
N ARG A 89 -5.29 0.32 1.42
CA ARG A 89 -5.39 1.17 2.62
C ARG A 89 -6.17 2.45 2.34
N PHE A 90 -5.85 3.14 1.25
CA PHE A 90 -6.50 4.37 0.84
C PHE A 90 -8.01 4.18 0.67
N THR A 91 -8.41 3.19 -0.13
CA THR A 91 -9.83 2.87 -0.37
C THR A 91 -10.56 2.53 0.93
N ARG A 92 -9.97 1.69 1.80
CA ARG A 92 -10.56 1.36 3.10
C ARG A 92 -10.73 2.59 3.99
N ASN A 93 -9.73 3.47 4.06
CA ASN A 93 -9.79 4.68 4.88
C ASN A 93 -10.78 5.72 4.32
N GLN A 94 -11.06 5.71 3.02
CA GLN A 94 -12.12 6.51 2.42
C GLN A 94 -13.52 5.89 2.60
N GLY A 95 -13.60 4.65 3.08
CA GLY A 95 -14.86 3.92 3.24
C GLY A 95 -15.46 3.43 1.91
N TRP A 96 -14.66 3.30 0.85
CA TRP A 96 -15.11 2.70 -0.40
C TRP A 96 -14.86 1.18 -0.39
N GLU A 97 -15.68 0.46 -1.15
CA GLU A 97 -15.54 -0.99 -1.34
C GLU A 97 -14.68 -1.29 -2.57
N LEU A 98 -14.07 -2.48 -2.56
CA LEU A 98 -13.33 -3.02 -3.70
C LEU A 98 -14.01 -4.30 -4.16
N ALA A 99 -14.21 -4.45 -5.46
CA ALA A 99 -14.81 -5.67 -6.02
C ALA A 99 -13.88 -6.89 -5.93
N GLY A 100 -12.57 -6.67 -5.83
CA GLY A 100 -11.54 -7.70 -5.71
C GLY A 100 -10.24 -7.09 -5.18
N GLU A 101 -9.18 -7.88 -5.10
CA GLU A 101 -7.87 -7.39 -4.62
C GLU A 101 -7.32 -6.29 -5.54
N PRO A 102 -6.72 -5.22 -4.99
CA PRO A 102 -6.06 -4.22 -5.80
C PRO A 102 -4.84 -4.77 -6.52
N VAL A 103 -4.74 -4.47 -7.81
CA VAL A 103 -3.64 -4.87 -8.68
C VAL A 103 -3.10 -3.64 -9.39
N VAL A 104 -1.79 -3.43 -9.31
CA VAL A 104 -1.10 -2.34 -10.01
C VAL A 104 -0.07 -2.92 -10.98
N ARG A 105 -0.25 -2.64 -12.27
CA ARG A 105 0.64 -3.04 -13.36
C ARG A 105 1.37 -1.82 -13.90
N ILE A 106 2.68 -1.88 -14.03
CA ILE A 106 3.47 -0.80 -14.63
C ILE A 106 4.10 -1.32 -15.93
N ALA A 107 3.72 -0.71 -17.05
CA ALA A 107 4.05 -1.18 -18.39
C ALA A 107 4.67 -0.08 -19.24
N GLU A 108 5.46 -0.45 -20.25
CA GLU A 108 5.85 0.48 -21.30
C GLU A 108 4.63 0.84 -22.16
N GLU A 109 4.38 2.13 -22.37
CA GLU A 109 3.38 2.60 -23.33
C GLU A 109 4.06 3.36 -24.48
N SER A 110 3.82 2.85 -25.69
CA SER A 110 4.35 3.43 -26.92
C SER A 110 3.89 4.88 -27.11
N GLY A 111 4.85 5.78 -27.34
CA GLY A 111 4.58 7.19 -27.61
C GLY A 111 4.68 8.11 -26.40
N LEU A 112 4.87 7.57 -25.20
CA LEU A 112 5.18 8.38 -24.01
C LEU A 112 6.65 8.78 -23.98
N ARG A 113 6.89 10.07 -23.72
CA ARG A 113 8.24 10.59 -23.47
C ARG A 113 8.64 10.34 -22.03
N THR A 114 9.94 10.39 -21.73
CA THR A 114 10.41 10.31 -20.35
C THR A 114 9.77 11.40 -19.49
N GLY A 115 9.24 11.00 -18.33
CA GLY A 115 8.46 11.86 -17.45
C GLY A 115 6.98 11.98 -17.84
N GLN A 116 6.52 11.32 -18.89
CA GLN A 116 5.08 11.20 -19.17
C GLN A 116 4.59 9.84 -18.73
N LEU A 117 3.41 9.83 -18.12
CA LEU A 117 2.75 8.62 -17.70
C LEU A 117 1.24 8.70 -17.93
N ARG A 118 0.59 7.55 -18.03
CA ARG A 118 -0.86 7.43 -18.14
C ARG A 118 -1.33 6.36 -17.19
N VAL A 119 -2.45 6.61 -16.54
CA VAL A 119 -3.08 5.63 -15.67
C VAL A 119 -4.46 5.33 -16.21
N SER A 120 -4.77 4.04 -16.29
CA SER A 120 -6.11 3.54 -16.58
C SER A 120 -6.53 2.60 -15.46
N SER A 121 -7.85 2.49 -15.24
CA SER A 121 -8.38 1.64 -14.19
C SER A 121 -9.67 0.96 -14.62
N TYR A 122 -9.95 -0.20 -14.03
CA TYR A 122 -11.23 -0.90 -14.18
C TYR A 122 -11.54 -1.77 -12.96
N ILE A 123 -12.80 -2.18 -12.85
CA ILE A 123 -13.28 -3.05 -11.78
C ILE A 123 -13.25 -4.50 -12.26
N SER A 124 -12.62 -5.40 -11.50
CA SER A 124 -12.59 -6.84 -11.75
C SER A 124 -12.77 -7.61 -10.44
N PRO A 125 -13.84 -8.41 -10.27
CA PRO A 125 -14.07 -9.16 -9.03
C PRO A 125 -13.03 -10.24 -8.73
N ASP A 126 -12.50 -10.87 -9.78
CA ASP A 126 -11.48 -11.92 -9.70
C ASP A 126 -10.36 -11.55 -10.69
N PRO A 127 -9.44 -10.65 -10.31
CA PRO A 127 -8.35 -10.30 -11.18
C PRO A 127 -7.35 -11.46 -11.27
N GLU A 128 -7.22 -12.06 -12.46
CA GLU A 128 -6.19 -13.08 -12.73
C GLU A 128 -4.76 -12.47 -12.82
N LEU A 129 -4.63 -11.17 -12.59
CA LEU A 129 -3.39 -10.40 -12.69
C LEU A 129 -2.75 -10.24 -11.32
N VAL A 130 -1.42 -10.21 -11.28
CA VAL A 130 -0.64 -9.89 -10.08
C VAL A 130 0.10 -8.58 -10.30
N SER A 131 0.16 -7.76 -9.24
CA SER A 131 0.90 -6.50 -9.25
C SER A 131 2.35 -6.71 -9.67
N GLY A 132 2.83 -5.91 -10.62
CA GLY A 132 4.17 -6.11 -11.18
C GLY A 132 4.48 -5.18 -12.35
N PHE A 133 5.68 -5.35 -12.90
CA PHE A 133 6.08 -4.69 -14.14
C PHE A 133 5.79 -5.59 -15.35
N ASP A 134 5.24 -5.00 -16.41
CA ASP A 134 5.03 -5.63 -17.71
C ASP A 134 6.27 -5.35 -18.55
N ALA A 135 7.27 -6.21 -18.43
CA ALA A 135 8.48 -6.09 -19.23
C ALA A 135 8.35 -6.92 -20.53
N ILE A 136 8.14 -6.19 -21.64
CA ILE A 136 8.61 -6.45 -23.03
C ILE A 136 8.07 -7.72 -23.71
N GLU A 137 7.36 -7.54 -24.83
CA GLU A 137 6.97 -8.60 -25.78
C GLU A 137 8.09 -9.64 -25.95
N THR A 138 7.88 -10.82 -25.37
CA THR A 138 8.18 -12.05 -26.11
C THR A 138 6.83 -12.51 -26.62
N ASP A 139 6.68 -12.50 -27.95
CA ASP A 139 5.51 -13.02 -28.67
C ASP A 139 4.94 -14.27 -27.97
N PRO A 140 3.61 -14.42 -27.87
CA PRO A 140 3.00 -15.61 -27.30
C PRO A 140 3.34 -16.81 -28.18
N GLU A 141 4.12 -17.77 -27.68
CA GLU A 141 4.30 -19.03 -28.41
C GLU A 141 2.94 -19.75 -28.48
N PRO A 142 2.42 -20.01 -29.69
CA PRO A 142 1.12 -20.63 -29.82
C PRO A 142 1.23 -22.15 -29.63
N ALA A 143 0.45 -22.64 -28.68
CA ALA A 143 -0.16 -23.98 -28.63
C ALA A 143 0.77 -25.22 -28.57
N ALA A 144 0.72 -25.88 -27.41
CA ALA A 144 0.67 -27.35 -27.38
C ALA A 144 -0.26 -27.83 -26.26
N SER A 145 -1.49 -28.18 -26.65
CA SER A 145 -2.43 -28.95 -25.84
C SER A 145 -1.94 -30.39 -25.57
N PRO A 146 -2.51 -31.07 -24.57
CA PRO A 146 -1.87 -32.12 -23.79
C PRO A 146 -1.91 -33.48 -24.48
N ARG A 147 -0.90 -34.32 -24.22
CA ARG A 147 -0.92 -35.74 -24.60
C ARG A 147 -0.69 -36.62 -23.37
N ASP A 148 -1.72 -37.40 -23.09
CA ASP A 148 -1.70 -38.63 -22.31
C ASP A 148 -0.45 -39.49 -22.56
N SER A 149 0.13 -39.99 -21.47
CA SER A 149 0.52 -41.39 -21.40
C SER A 149 0.67 -41.83 -19.95
N ALA A 150 -0.34 -42.56 -19.51
CA ALA A 150 -0.26 -43.53 -18.44
C ALA A 150 0.63 -44.73 -18.85
N ALA A 151 1.46 -45.20 -17.92
CA ALA A 151 1.86 -46.60 -17.68
C ALA A 151 2.96 -46.57 -16.60
N ALA A 152 2.67 -46.78 -15.31
CA ALA A 152 2.38 -48.04 -14.63
C ALA A 152 3.52 -49.08 -14.70
N THR A 153 4.08 -49.42 -13.53
CA THR A 153 4.47 -50.77 -13.02
C THR A 153 5.63 -50.58 -12.02
N SER A 154 5.35 -50.50 -10.72
CA SER A 154 5.35 -51.59 -9.71
C SER A 154 6.74 -52.08 -9.31
N LEU A 155 7.02 -52.04 -7.99
CA LEU A 155 7.43 -53.17 -7.12
C LEU A 155 7.82 -52.62 -5.72
N GLU A 156 6.98 -52.89 -4.72
CA GLU A 156 7.34 -53.05 -3.28
C GLU A 156 7.80 -54.51 -3.04
N PRO A 157 8.13 -55.02 -1.82
CA PRO A 157 8.23 -54.43 -0.46
C PRO A 157 9.47 -54.92 0.36
N GLU A 158 9.41 -54.68 1.69
CA GLU A 158 10.10 -55.33 2.84
C GLU A 158 11.45 -54.74 3.28
N GLU A 159 11.78 -54.58 4.56
CA GLU A 159 11.15 -54.81 5.88
C GLU A 159 12.11 -54.19 6.91
N ALA A 160 11.59 -53.65 8.02
CA ALA A 160 12.13 -53.83 9.38
C ALA A 160 11.41 -52.91 10.38
N GLU A 161 10.48 -53.49 11.13
CA GLU A 161 10.06 -52.97 12.44
C GLU A 161 11.23 -53.03 13.44
N VAL A 162 11.35 -52.03 14.31
CA VAL A 162 11.58 -52.27 15.75
C VAL A 162 10.86 -51.18 16.54
N THR A 163 9.89 -51.63 17.33
CA THR A 163 9.18 -50.92 18.40
C THR A 163 10.14 -50.56 19.54
N GLU A 164 10.03 -49.37 20.13
CA GLU A 164 9.96 -49.28 21.60
C GLU A 164 9.44 -47.94 22.12
N ILE A 165 8.64 -48.09 23.16
CA ILE A 165 7.76 -47.13 23.80
C ILE A 165 8.54 -46.52 24.95
N PHE A 166 8.64 -45.18 25.03
CA PHE A 166 8.88 -44.52 26.32
C PHE A 166 8.03 -43.27 26.46
N ASN A 167 7.03 -43.43 27.31
CA ASN A 167 6.21 -42.40 27.91
C ASN A 167 7.13 -41.45 28.70
N ARG A 168 7.18 -40.17 28.31
CA ARG A 168 7.67 -39.10 29.18
C ARG A 168 6.66 -37.98 29.18
N GLU A 169 5.79 -38.04 30.18
CA GLU A 169 5.04 -36.90 30.66
C GLU A 169 6.04 -35.77 30.96
N GLY A 170 5.88 -34.69 30.21
CA GLY A 170 6.65 -33.48 30.31
C GLY A 170 5.89 -32.46 29.49
N SER A 171 5.01 -31.74 30.16
CA SER A 171 4.16 -30.69 29.63
C SER A 171 4.97 -29.71 28.78
N THR A 172 5.08 -29.96 27.48
CA THR A 172 5.28 -28.91 26.50
C THR A 172 3.94 -28.22 26.36
N SER A 173 3.72 -27.19 27.18
CA SER A 173 2.88 -26.10 26.74
C SER A 173 3.44 -25.64 25.41
N SER A 174 2.81 -26.07 24.32
CA SER A 174 2.90 -25.44 23.02
C SER A 174 2.34 -24.03 23.20
N GLN A 175 3.15 -23.13 23.76
CA GLN A 175 2.96 -21.70 23.59
C GLN A 175 3.31 -21.45 22.13
N SER A 176 2.29 -21.58 21.29
CA SER A 176 2.24 -20.84 20.04
C SER A 176 2.30 -19.37 20.47
N ALA A 177 3.50 -18.81 20.57
CA ALA A 177 3.65 -17.39 20.80
C ALA A 177 2.98 -16.71 19.61
N THR A 178 1.80 -16.13 19.84
CA THR A 178 1.15 -15.28 18.85
C THR A 178 2.15 -14.18 18.55
N MET A 179 2.76 -14.22 17.37
CA MET A 179 3.74 -13.21 16.96
C MET A 179 3.02 -11.87 16.88
N THR A 180 3.26 -10.98 17.83
CA THR A 180 2.65 -9.65 17.84
C THR A 180 3.47 -8.71 16.98
N PRO A 181 2.88 -8.03 15.99
CA PRO A 181 3.57 -7.00 15.22
C PRO A 181 4.10 -5.89 16.13
N VAL A 182 5.27 -5.35 15.77
CA VAL A 182 5.88 -4.20 16.47
C VAL A 182 5.81 -2.99 15.55
N VAL A 183 5.34 -1.87 16.09
CA VAL A 183 5.24 -0.59 15.36
C VAL A 183 6.29 0.39 15.86
N SER A 184 7.04 0.98 14.92
CA SER A 184 8.08 1.97 15.20
C SER A 184 7.89 3.21 14.33
N LEU A 185 8.03 4.39 14.93
CA LEU A 185 7.99 5.69 14.27
C LEU A 185 9.42 6.21 14.07
N LEU A 186 9.84 6.42 12.83
CA LEU A 186 11.17 6.92 12.48
C LEU A 186 11.09 8.37 12.00
N LEU A 187 11.75 9.29 12.71
CA LEU A 187 11.81 10.69 12.31
C LEU A 187 12.85 10.91 11.20
N GLN A 188 12.41 11.46 10.07
CA GLN A 188 13.24 11.74 8.89
C GLN A 188 13.84 13.17 8.91
N ASP A 189 14.38 13.60 10.04
CA ASP A 189 15.07 14.90 10.21
C ASP A 189 16.61 14.78 10.19
N GLY A 190 17.12 13.59 9.85
CA GLY A 190 18.54 13.25 9.91
C GLY A 190 19.03 12.79 11.29
N SER A 191 18.21 12.89 12.34
CA SER A 191 18.57 12.43 13.69
C SER A 191 18.40 10.91 13.87
N SER A 192 17.70 10.24 12.96
CA SER A 192 17.33 8.80 13.05
C SER A 192 16.59 8.45 14.35
N ARG A 193 15.92 9.43 14.97
CA ARG A 193 15.24 9.21 16.24
C ARG A 193 14.02 8.32 16.02
N THR A 194 13.99 7.21 16.74
CA THR A 194 12.92 6.21 16.64
C THR A 194 12.10 6.17 17.92
N HIS A 195 10.79 5.96 17.80
CA HIS A 195 9.87 5.75 18.92
C HIS A 195 9.06 4.48 18.70
N HIS A 196 9.17 3.50 19.60
CA HIS A 196 8.36 2.28 19.54
C HIS A 196 7.01 2.52 20.18
N LEU A 197 5.93 2.18 19.47
CA LEU A 197 4.60 2.25 20.05
C LEU A 197 4.43 1.16 21.12
N GLN A 198 3.79 1.53 22.21
CA GLN A 198 3.27 0.61 23.21
C GLN A 198 1.77 0.47 23.02
N GLU A 199 1.17 -0.62 23.50
CA GLU A 199 -0.28 -0.74 23.49
C GLU A 199 -0.92 0.42 24.28
N GLY A 200 -1.99 0.98 23.72
CA GLY A 200 -2.66 2.17 24.23
C GLY A 200 -2.39 3.40 23.36
N SER A 201 -2.41 4.56 24.00
CA SER A 201 -2.32 5.88 23.35
C SER A 201 -0.89 6.41 23.35
N THR A 202 -0.45 6.92 22.20
CA THR A 202 0.78 7.69 22.04
C THR A 202 0.45 9.07 21.47
N ILE A 203 0.71 10.13 22.24
CA ILE A 203 0.49 11.51 21.81
C ILE A 203 1.71 12.05 21.08
N ILE A 204 1.49 12.57 19.87
CA ILE A 204 2.47 13.28 19.08
C ILE A 204 2.21 14.79 19.19
N GLY A 205 3.25 15.57 19.46
CA GLY A 205 3.11 17.02 19.52
C GLY A 205 4.36 17.74 19.97
N ARG A 206 4.31 19.08 20.03
CA ARG A 206 5.46 19.90 20.46
C ARG A 206 5.61 20.05 21.97
N SER A 207 4.56 19.75 22.74
CA SER A 207 4.57 19.95 24.18
C SER A 207 5.52 18.98 24.88
N ASN A 208 5.98 19.33 26.08
CA ASN A 208 6.78 18.42 26.90
C ASN A 208 5.96 17.26 27.49
N ALA A 209 4.64 17.30 27.34
CA ALA A 209 3.74 16.25 27.79
C ALA A 209 3.38 15.24 26.69
N ALA A 210 3.86 15.46 25.45
CA ALA A 210 3.69 14.49 24.37
C ALA A 210 4.69 13.34 24.51
N ASP A 211 4.24 12.12 24.27
CA ASP A 211 5.06 10.90 24.31
C ASP A 211 6.12 10.95 23.20
N PHE A 212 5.70 11.31 21.99
CA PHE A 212 6.62 11.56 20.88
C PHE A 212 6.71 13.04 20.55
N ARG A 213 7.70 13.69 21.18
CA ARG A 213 7.87 15.14 21.12
C ARG A 213 8.56 15.61 19.83
N LEU A 214 7.89 16.47 19.07
CA LEU A 214 8.44 17.13 17.88
C LEU A 214 8.68 18.62 18.17
N PRO A 215 9.93 19.08 18.32
CA PRO A 215 10.25 20.49 18.64
C PRO A 215 10.12 21.41 17.41
N ASP A 216 8.96 21.36 16.75
CA ASP A 216 8.65 22.11 15.53
C ASP A 216 7.53 23.13 15.83
N THR A 217 7.70 24.35 15.32
CA THR A 217 6.76 25.45 15.51
C THR A 217 5.45 25.24 14.74
N GLY A 218 5.48 24.46 13.66
CA GLY A 218 4.31 24.06 12.88
C GLY A 218 3.48 22.95 13.53
N VAL A 219 3.91 22.41 14.68
CA VAL A 219 3.24 21.30 15.36
C VAL A 219 2.43 21.80 16.56
N SER A 220 1.16 21.42 16.67
CA SER A 220 0.33 21.66 17.86
C SER A 220 0.91 21.02 19.13
N ARG A 221 0.50 21.52 20.31
CA ARG A 221 1.01 21.02 21.61
C ARG A 221 0.69 19.53 21.80
N GLN A 222 -0.53 19.16 21.47
CA GLN A 222 -1.00 17.80 21.20
C GLN A 222 -1.55 17.91 19.78
N HIS A 223 -0.98 17.18 18.84
CA HIS A 223 -1.25 17.34 17.41
C HIS A 223 -2.04 16.16 16.88
N ALA A 224 -1.54 14.97 17.16
CA ALA A 224 -2.18 13.74 16.75
C ALA A 224 -1.98 12.70 17.85
N GLU A 225 -2.85 11.69 17.84
CA GLU A 225 -2.80 10.54 18.71
C GLU A 225 -2.68 9.29 17.85
N ILE A 226 -1.80 8.38 18.23
CA ILE A 226 -1.79 7.02 17.67
C ILE A 226 -2.26 6.07 18.75
N THR A 227 -3.33 5.35 18.46
CA THR A 227 -3.79 4.23 19.30
C THR A 227 -3.28 2.93 18.69
N TRP A 228 -2.58 2.13 19.49
CA TRP A 228 -2.11 0.80 19.12
C TRP A 228 -2.76 -0.25 20.03
N ASP A 229 -3.44 -1.25 19.47
CA ASP A 229 -4.14 -2.29 20.24
C ASP A 229 -3.43 -3.66 20.21
N GLY A 230 -2.20 -3.70 19.69
CA GLY A 230 -1.45 -4.94 19.46
C GLY A 230 -1.67 -5.56 18.08
N ARG A 231 -2.60 -5.02 17.28
CA ARG A 231 -2.89 -5.47 15.92
C ARG A 231 -3.00 -4.34 14.92
N ASP A 232 -3.80 -3.32 15.23
CA ASP A 232 -4.10 -2.19 14.37
C ASP A 232 -3.60 -0.87 15.00
N ALA A 233 -2.92 -0.05 14.20
CA ALA A 233 -2.42 1.26 14.61
C ALA A 233 -3.27 2.34 13.94
N VAL A 234 -4.03 3.10 14.73
CA VAL A 234 -4.92 4.15 14.21
C VAL A 234 -4.37 5.51 14.60
N LEU A 235 -4.07 6.34 13.60
CA LEU A 235 -3.72 7.75 13.76
C LEU A 235 -4.99 8.61 13.73
N VAL A 236 -5.08 9.57 14.64
CA VAL A 236 -6.18 10.55 14.70
C VAL A 236 -5.58 11.95 14.86
N ASP A 237 -6.00 12.90 14.01
CA ASP A 237 -5.65 14.31 14.18
C ASP A 237 -6.49 14.91 15.32
N LEU A 238 -5.84 15.62 16.25
CA LEU A 238 -6.48 16.21 17.43
C LEU A 238 -6.87 17.68 17.19
N GLU A 239 -7.59 17.93 16.10
CA GLU A 239 -7.98 19.27 15.63
C GLU A 239 -6.78 20.22 15.59
N SER A 240 -5.70 19.75 14.97
CA SER A 240 -4.44 20.47 14.92
C SER A 240 -4.56 21.74 14.07
N THR A 241 -3.64 22.70 14.27
CA THR A 241 -3.72 23.99 13.56
C THR A 241 -3.39 23.88 12.08
N ASN A 242 -2.49 22.98 11.72
CA ASN A 242 -1.99 22.83 10.34
C ASN A 242 -2.44 21.53 9.67
N GLY A 243 -3.21 20.69 10.39
CA GLY A 243 -3.61 19.37 9.94
C GLY A 243 -2.49 18.34 9.99
N THR A 244 -2.90 17.08 9.85
CA THR A 244 -2.02 15.92 9.68
C THR A 244 -2.25 15.34 8.28
N THR A 245 -1.18 14.90 7.62
CA THR A 245 -1.30 14.14 6.37
C THR A 245 -0.58 12.80 6.48
N VAL A 246 -1.09 11.79 5.78
CA VAL A 246 -0.43 10.49 5.57
C VAL A 246 -0.29 10.26 4.09
N ASN A 247 0.93 10.02 3.62
CA ASN A 247 1.27 9.89 2.20
C ASN A 247 0.68 11.06 1.38
N GLN A 248 0.85 12.29 1.90
CA GLN A 248 0.34 13.56 1.34
C GLN A 248 -1.20 13.73 1.36
N THR A 249 -1.96 12.72 1.75
CA THR A 249 -3.42 12.82 1.90
C THR A 249 -3.77 13.41 3.27
N PRO A 250 -4.57 14.49 3.37
CA PRO A 250 -5.03 15.02 4.65
C PRO A 250 -6.00 14.04 5.31
N ILE A 251 -5.85 13.87 6.63
CA ILE A 251 -6.61 12.89 7.40
C ILE A 251 -7.20 13.51 8.66
N ASP A 252 -8.37 13.01 9.06
CA ASP A 252 -8.89 13.14 10.42
C ASP A 252 -8.59 11.88 11.23
N ASN A 253 -8.72 10.71 10.59
CA ASN A 253 -8.32 9.41 11.10
C ASN A 253 -7.73 8.57 9.98
N TRP A 254 -6.80 7.68 10.32
CA TRP A 254 -6.11 6.83 9.36
C TRP A 254 -5.62 5.54 10.00
N LEU A 255 -5.97 4.39 9.42
CA LEU A 255 -5.35 3.12 9.78
C LEU A 255 -3.94 3.05 9.16
N LEU A 256 -2.92 3.10 10.01
CA LEU A 256 -1.52 3.10 9.60
C LEU A 256 -1.10 1.71 9.09
N GLY A 257 -0.38 1.70 7.96
CA GLY A 257 0.34 0.54 7.45
C GLY A 257 1.85 0.70 7.54
N ASP A 258 2.58 -0.40 7.28
CA ASP A 258 4.03 -0.32 7.09
C ASP A 258 4.39 0.60 5.92
N GLY A 259 5.44 1.40 6.11
CA GLY A 259 5.95 2.35 5.12
C GLY A 259 5.13 3.63 4.97
N ASP A 260 4.01 3.80 5.69
CA ASP A 260 3.25 5.05 5.65
C ASP A 260 4.10 6.21 6.19
N VAL A 261 4.03 7.35 5.52
CA VAL A 261 4.74 8.57 5.92
C VAL A 261 3.74 9.58 6.46
N ILE A 262 3.81 9.85 7.75
CA ILE A 262 3.03 10.86 8.44
C ILE A 262 3.78 12.19 8.34
N THR A 263 3.13 13.22 7.83
CA THR A 263 3.67 14.58 7.82
C THR A 263 2.87 15.46 8.79
N ILE A 264 3.60 16.08 9.72
CA ILE A 264 3.06 16.95 10.77
C ILE A 264 3.94 18.18 10.87
N GLY A 265 3.40 19.36 10.57
CA GLY A 265 4.21 20.58 10.45
C GLY A 265 5.26 20.43 9.34
N HIS A 266 6.55 20.51 9.70
CA HIS A 266 7.68 20.26 8.80
C HIS A 266 8.37 18.92 9.06
N SER A 267 7.78 18.08 9.91
CA SER A 267 8.33 16.79 10.31
C SER A 267 7.73 15.67 9.49
N ASN A 268 8.58 14.78 8.97
CA ASN A 268 8.18 13.54 8.31
C ASN A 268 8.53 12.35 9.21
N ILE A 269 7.55 11.48 9.44
CA ILE A 269 7.66 10.31 10.31
C ILE A 269 7.28 9.10 9.48
N GLU A 270 8.22 8.19 9.29
CA GLU A 270 7.97 6.92 8.62
C GLU A 270 7.53 5.87 9.63
N VAL A 271 6.43 5.20 9.32
CA VAL A 271 5.90 4.09 10.11
C VAL A 271 6.54 2.80 9.63
N ARG A 272 7.08 2.03 10.57
CA ARG A 272 7.61 0.69 10.32
C ARG A 272 6.84 -0.32 11.16
N ILE A 273 6.17 -1.27 10.51
CA ILE A 273 5.45 -2.36 11.13
C ILE A 273 6.11 -3.67 10.69
N TYR A 274 6.69 -4.40 11.63
CA TYR A 274 7.30 -5.69 11.34
C TYR A 274 6.94 -6.70 12.40
N THR A 275 6.86 -7.96 11.97
CA THR A 275 6.71 -9.09 12.88
C THR A 275 8.09 -9.71 13.07
N PRO A 276 8.68 -9.69 14.28
CA PRO A 276 10.02 -10.21 14.48
C PRO A 276 10.05 -11.73 14.22
N ASP A 277 10.91 -12.16 13.28
CA ASP A 277 11.17 -13.58 13.02
C ASP A 277 11.96 -14.20 14.18
N ASN A 278 11.58 -15.42 14.56
CA ASN A 278 12.29 -16.18 15.59
C ASN A 278 13.53 -16.82 14.95
N VAL A 279 14.74 -16.35 15.31
CA VAL A 279 16.02 -16.99 14.93
C VAL A 279 16.38 -18.09 15.91
#